data_AF-A0A2M7PP45-F1
#
_entry.id   AF-A0A2M7PP45-F1
#
_cell.length_a   1.000
_cell.length_b   1.000
_cell.length_c   1.000
_cell.angle_alpha   90.00
_cell.angle_beta   90.00
_cell.angle_gamma   90.00
#
_symmetry.space_group_name_H-M   'P 1'
#
loop_
_entity.id
_entity.type
_entity.pdbx_description
1 polymer ?
#
loop_
_entity_poly.entity_id
_entity_poly.type
_entity_poly.pdbx_seq_one_letter_code
_entity_poly.pdbx_strand_id
1 'polypeptide(L)' 'MVILKSLEEINYIRKSCKLAASTLNKLLENIKEGITTLELDRIAEDYIVKHGAKPAFKGYGTGKNKFQHSICVSINEEVV' A
#
# COMPACT_ATOMS: atom_id res chain seq x y z
N MET A 1 17.19 17.81 9.98
CA MET A 1 16.69 17.67 11.37
C MET A 1 15.88 16.39 11.44
N VAL A 2 16.17 15.49 12.38
CA VAL A 2 15.43 14.22 12.57
C VAL A 2 14.41 14.42 13.67
N ILE A 3 13.16 14.00 13.43
CA ILE A 3 12.09 14.08 14.42
C ILE A 3 12.14 12.80 15.27
N LEU A 4 12.44 12.95 16.56
CA LEU A 4 12.35 11.86 17.52
C LEU A 4 10.88 11.58 17.86
N LYS A 5 10.46 10.34 17.66
CA LYS A 5 9.09 9.91 17.90
C LYS A 5 8.86 9.59 19.37
N SER A 6 7.70 9.99 19.88
CA SER A 6 7.21 9.52 21.18
C SER A 6 6.91 8.02 21.15
N LEU A 7 6.83 7.39 22.33
CA LEU A 7 6.44 5.98 22.45
C LEU A 7 5.07 5.70 21.83
N GLU A 8 4.14 6.66 21.94
CA GLU A 8 2.81 6.55 21.35
C GLU A 8 2.86 6.55 19.81
N GLU A 9 3.59 7.50 19.21
CA GLU A 9 3.80 7.55 17.77
C GLU A 9 4.49 6.27 17.24
N ILE A 10 5.47 5.74 17.97
CA ILE A 10 6.12 4.47 17.63
C ILE A 10 5.11 3.32 17.62
N ASN A 11 4.17 3.29 18.57
CA ASN A 11 3.12 2.27 18.61
C ASN A 11 2.16 2.39 17.41
N TYR A 12 1.79 3.61 17.01
CA TYR A 12 0.99 3.83 15.80
C TYR A 12 1.72 3.37 14.54
N ILE A 13 3.00 3.72 14.40
CA ILE A 13 3.84 3.27 13.28
C ILE A 13 3.89 1.74 13.24
N ARG A 14 4.13 1.08 14.38
CA ARG A 14 4.19 -0.39 14.46
C ARG A 14 2.89 -1.04 13.97
N LYS A 15 1.73 -0.52 14.37
CA LYS A 15 0.43 -1.02 13.91
C LYS A 15 0.26 -0.84 12.40
N SER A 16 0.61 0.34 11.88
CA SER A 16 0.55 0.65 10.44
C SER A 16 1.47 -0.27 9.61
N CYS A 17 2.74 -0.39 10.00
CA CYS A 17 3.71 -1.25 9.32
C CYS A 17 3.30 -2.72 9.33
N LYS A 18 2.70 -3.23 10.42
CA LYS A 18 2.20 -4.60 10.50
C LYS A 18 1.09 -4.85 9.47
N LEU A 19 0.16 -3.90 9.30
CA LEU A 19 -0.86 -4.00 8.27
C LEU A 19 -0.26 -3.94 6.86
N ALA A 20 0.65 -3.00 6.60
CA ALA A 20 1.33 -2.89 5.31
C ALA A 20 2.04 -4.19 4.91
N ALA A 21 2.79 -4.80 5.84
CA ALA A 21 3.44 -6.09 5.63
C ALA A 21 2.42 -7.22 5.37
N SER A 22 1.29 -7.21 6.09
CA SER A 22 0.23 -8.20 5.89
C SER A 22 -0.46 -8.05 4.54
N THR A 23 -0.66 -6.82 4.05
CA THR A 23 -1.17 -6.55 2.70
C THR A 23 -0.21 -7.08 1.64
N LEU A 24 1.11 -6.86 1.81
CA LEU A 24 2.11 -7.39 0.89
C LEU A 24 2.07 -8.93 0.83
N ASN A 25 2.02 -9.60 1.99
CA ASN A 25 1.87 -11.06 2.05
C ASN A 25 0.58 -11.51 1.34
N LYS A 26 -0.52 -10.78 1.51
CA LYS A 26 -1.78 -11.10 0.83
C LYS A 26 -1.64 -11.02 -0.69
N LEU A 27 -0.91 -10.04 -1.21
CA LEU A 27 -0.63 -9.94 -2.63
C LEU A 27 0.22 -11.11 -3.12
N LEU A 28 1.28 -11.47 -2.39
CA LEU A 28 2.16 -12.60 -2.73
C LEU A 28 1.39 -13.93 -2.88
N GLU A 29 0.37 -14.17 -2.05
CA GLU A 29 -0.51 -15.36 -2.17
C GLU A 29 -1.32 -15.41 -3.48
N ASN A 30 -1.56 -14.26 -4.11
CA ASN A 30 -2.43 -14.13 -5.28
C ASN A 30 -1.67 -13.92 -6.59
N ILE A 31 -0.37 -13.61 -6.53
CA ILE A 31 0.47 -13.46 -7.72
C ILE A 31 0.61 -14.82 -8.41
N LYS A 32 0.15 -14.87 -9.66
CA LYS A 32 0.24 -16.03 -10.55
C LYS A 32 0.17 -15.57 -12.01
N GLU A 33 0.60 -16.43 -12.92
CA GLU A 33 0.47 -16.15 -14.35
C GLU A 33 -0.98 -15.80 -14.73
N GLY A 34 -1.13 -14.77 -15.57
CA GLY A 34 -2.43 -14.29 -16.03
C GLY A 34 -3.13 -13.28 -15.11
N ILE A 35 -2.61 -13.01 -13.89
CA ILE A 35 -3.17 -11.94 -13.05
C ILE A 35 -2.81 -10.56 -13.60
N THR A 36 -3.76 -9.63 -13.60
CA THR A 36 -3.52 -8.24 -13.97
C THR A 36 -3.06 -7.42 -12.77
N THR A 37 -2.30 -6.35 -13.02
CA THR A 37 -1.90 -5.40 -11.97
C THR A 37 -3.10 -4.71 -11.31
N LEU A 38 -4.19 -4.51 -12.07
CA LEU A 38 -5.44 -3.96 -11.55
C LEU A 38 -6.16 -4.92 -10.59
N GLU A 39 -6.10 -6.23 -10.83
CA GLU A 39 -6.61 -7.22 -9.87
C GLU A 39 -5.80 -7.21 -8.57
N LEU A 40 -4.47 -7.11 -8.66
CA LEU A 40 -3.61 -6.94 -7.48
C LEU A 40 -3.95 -5.65 -6.71
N ASP A 41 -4.17 -4.54 -7.42
CA ASP A 41 -4.57 -3.27 -6.82
C ASP A 41 -5.90 -3.38 -6.05
N ARG A 42 -6.90 -4.05 -6.62
CA ARG A 42 -8.19 -4.31 -5.95
C ARG A 42 -8.02 -5.18 -4.72
N ILE A 43 -7.22 -6.25 -4.79
CA ILE A 43 -6.94 -7.12 -3.63
C ILE A 43 -6.28 -6.32 -2.51
N ALA A 44 -5.31 -5.46 -2.83
CA ALA A 44 -4.66 -4.59 -1.85
C ALA A 44 -5.66 -3.62 -1.21
N GLU A 45 -6.46 -2.94 -2.02
CA GLU A 45 -7.44 -1.97 -1.54
C GLU A 45 -8.47 -2.62 -0.62
N ASP A 46 -9.07 -3.72 -1.05
CA ASP A 46 -10.06 -4.47 -0.27
C ASP A 46 -9.46 -4.95 1.05
N TYR A 47 -8.22 -5.46 1.04
CA TYR A 47 -7.54 -5.89 2.25
C TYR A 47 -7.26 -4.73 3.20
N ILE A 48 -6.76 -3.60 2.70
CA ILE A 48 -6.48 -2.40 3.51
C ILE A 48 -7.77 -1.85 4.14
N VAL A 49 -8.83 -1.70 3.36
CA VAL A 49 -10.12 -1.15 3.81
C VAL A 49 -10.79 -2.10 4.81
N LYS A 50 -10.76 -3.41 4.57
CA LYS A 50 -11.29 -4.42 5.49
C LYS A 50 -10.64 -4.37 6.88
N HIS A 51 -9.39 -3.92 6.97
CA HIS A 51 -8.67 -3.74 8.23
C HIS A 51 -8.79 -2.33 8.82
N GLY A 52 -9.72 -1.51 8.31
CA GLY A 52 -10.01 -0.19 8.84
C GLY A 52 -8.94 0.88 8.53
N ALA A 53 -8.11 0.65 7.52
CA ALA A 53 -7.10 1.59 7.07
C ALA A 53 -7.49 2.22 5.72
N LYS A 54 -6.68 3.20 5.28
CA LYS A 54 -6.84 3.87 4.00
C LYS A 54 -5.60 3.64 3.13
N PRO A 55 -5.73 3.36 1.83
CA PRO A 55 -4.59 3.25 0.93
C PRO A 55 -3.84 4.58 0.85
N ALA A 56 -2.54 4.58 1.15
CA ALA A 56 -1.75 5.80 1.25
C ALA A 56 -1.55 6.49 -0.11
N PHE A 57 -1.44 5.72 -1.19
CA PHE A 57 -1.18 6.25 -2.53
C PHE A 57 -2.44 6.76 -3.23
N LYS A 58 -3.61 6.23 -2.89
CA LYS A 58 -4.85 6.58 -3.58
C LYS A 58 -5.22 8.04 -3.30
N GLY A 59 -5.19 8.87 -4.33
CA GLY A 59 -5.40 10.31 -4.26
C GLY A 59 -4.15 11.12 -3.86
N TYR A 60 -3.00 10.48 -3.68
CA TYR A 60 -1.73 11.18 -3.42
C TYR A 60 -1.31 11.99 -4.65
N GLY A 61 -0.85 13.22 -4.43
CA GLY A 61 -0.46 14.16 -5.50
C GLY A 61 -1.32 15.44 -5.53
N THR A 62 -1.02 16.35 -6.44
CA THR A 62 -1.63 17.69 -6.50
C THR A 62 -2.30 17.96 -7.84
N GLY A 63 -3.38 18.76 -7.84
CA GLY A 63 -4.10 19.15 -9.05
C GLY A 63 -4.58 17.94 -9.86
N LYS A 64 -4.14 17.87 -11.12
CA LYS A 64 -4.44 16.77 -12.06
C LYS A 64 -3.53 15.54 -11.88
N ASN A 65 -2.46 15.64 -11.10
CA ASN A 65 -1.46 14.58 -10.92
C ASN A 65 -1.76 13.72 -9.69
N LYS A 66 -3.04 13.36 -9.47
CA LYS A 66 -3.43 12.46 -8.38
C LYS A 66 -3.22 11.02 -8.83
N PHE A 67 -2.48 10.26 -8.04
CA PHE A 67 -2.37 8.82 -8.22
C PHE A 67 -3.73 8.15 -7.94
N GLN A 68 -4.16 7.25 -8.82
CA GLN A 68 -5.54 6.73 -8.81
C GLN A 68 -5.66 5.36 -8.10
N HIS A 69 -4.53 4.73 -7.80
CA HIS A 69 -4.45 3.34 -7.34
C HIS A 69 -3.99 3.24 -5.88
N SER A 70 -4.18 2.08 -5.29
CA SER A 70 -3.81 1.76 -3.90
C SER A 70 -2.36 1.28 -3.77
N ILE A 71 -1.81 0.67 -4.82
CA ILE A 71 -0.42 0.19 -4.90
C ILE A 71 0.26 0.61 -6.22
N CYS A 72 1.59 0.58 -6.22
CA CYS A 72 2.39 0.58 -7.44
C CYS A 72 2.78 -0.85 -7.78
N VAL A 73 2.68 -1.25 -9.05
CA VAL A 73 3.15 -2.54 -9.54
C VAL A 73 4.09 -2.29 -10.72
N SER A 74 5.39 -2.39 -10.46
CA SER A 74 6.45 -2.15 -11.45
C SER A 74 6.98 -3.48 -11.95
N ILE A 75 6.73 -3.78 -13.21
CA ILE A 75 7.09 -5.04 -13.87
C ILE A 75 8.34 -4.80 -14.70
N ASN A 76 9.31 -5.73 -14.66
CA ASN A 76 10.52 -5.72 -15.49
C ASN A 76 11.37 -4.45 -15.33
N GLU A 77 11.43 -3.59 -16.35
CA GLU A 77 12.24 -2.36 -16.41
C GLU A 77 11.63 -1.15 -15.68
N GLU A 78 10.39 -1.28 -15.19
CA GLU A 78 9.69 -0.20 -14.49
C GLU A 78 10.35 0.13 -13.15
N VAL A 79 10.52 1.42 -12.87
CA VAL A 79 11.16 1.93 -11.64
C VAL A 79 10.11 2.51 -10.69
N VAL A 80 10.30 2.30 -9.38
CA VAL A 80 9.49 2.88 -8.29
C VAL A 80 10.20 4.06 -7.65
#